data_AF-A0A1I8CUX0-F1
#
_entry.id   AF-A0A1I8CUX0-F1
#
_cell.length_a   1.000
_cell.length_b   1.000
_cell.length_c   1.000
_cell.angle_alpha   90.00
_cell.angle_beta   90.00
_cell.angle_gamma   90.00
#
_symmetry.space_group_name_H-M   'P 1'
#
loop_
_entity.id
_entity.type
_entity.pdbx_description
1 polymer ?
#
loop_
_entity_poly.entity_id
_entity_poly.type
_entity_poly.pdbx_seq_one_letter_code
_entity_poly.pdbx_strand_id
1 'polypeptide(L)'
;MFRLPPLPSLRDFIYMYRLKAKKILSQNYLMDMNLTRKIARKAGVTENSHVIEIGPGPGGITRAILERNCRSLNVIELDSRFIPPLQHVAEAAEGRMKIHRQDILKTDIADVWKDYENEKSEWLDDRKINNFHIIGNLPFNIASPLIIKYLRDMSYRRGAWKFGRVPLTLTFQAEVARRICSPVDTDDRSRISIVSQYISEPEYIFEIPGGCFVPAPKVNVGVVKFVPRIEPLIPCSFEVVEKVARHIFHYRQKNIIKCIKTFYPEELSKDLANSLLEKCGISSRAVSYQLGMQEFSDICQVYEKQCLEIPGLFIYDYTRVKDTLESLQSKENLFPPLLHNSYNLLEKDGISFKESKILIN
;
A
#
# COMPACT_ATOMS: atom_id res chain seq x y z
N MET A 1 22.24 -18.40 25.41
CA MET A 1 21.02 -18.85 24.72
C MET A 1 19.94 -17.82 24.99
N PHE A 2 19.61 -17.01 23.99
CA PHE A 2 18.61 -15.96 24.05
C PHE A 2 17.23 -16.56 24.31
N ARG A 3 16.55 -16.21 25.42
CA ARG A 3 15.23 -16.73 25.75
C ARG A 3 14.24 -15.60 25.93
N LEU A 4 13.37 -15.41 24.94
CA LEU A 4 12.28 -14.45 25.02
C LEU A 4 11.26 -14.88 26.08
N PRO A 5 10.61 -13.92 26.78
CA PRO A 5 9.47 -14.25 27.61
C PRO A 5 8.35 -14.86 26.73
N PRO A 6 7.61 -15.87 27.23
CA PRO A 6 6.52 -16.46 26.46
C PRO A 6 5.46 -15.40 26.13
N LEU A 7 4.59 -15.71 25.16
CA LEU A 7 3.37 -14.92 24.98
C LEU A 7 2.53 -15.00 26.26
N PRO A 8 1.78 -13.94 26.60
CA PRO A 8 0.80 -14.02 27.68
C PRO A 8 -0.17 -15.16 27.40
N SER A 9 -0.55 -15.90 28.44
CA SER A 9 -1.55 -16.96 28.29
C SER A 9 -2.86 -16.36 27.76
N LEU A 10 -3.70 -17.17 27.10
CA LEU A 10 -5.01 -16.68 26.65
C LEU A 10 -5.83 -16.10 27.80
N ARG A 11 -5.71 -16.66 29.01
CA ARG A 11 -6.36 -16.17 30.22
C ARG A 11 -5.84 -14.79 30.62
N ASP A 12 -4.52 -14.62 30.70
CA ASP A 12 -3.89 -13.35 31.07
C ASP A 12 -4.15 -12.29 30.00
N PHE A 13 -4.13 -12.70 28.73
CA PHE A 13 -4.52 -11.89 27.60
C PHE A 13 -5.97 -11.40 27.80
N ILE A 14 -6.95 -12.29 27.98
CA ILE A 14 -8.34 -11.88 28.23
C ILE A 14 -8.46 -10.99 29.49
N TYR A 15 -7.68 -11.26 30.54
CA TYR A 15 -7.69 -10.50 31.78
C TYR A 15 -7.14 -9.07 31.61
N MET A 16 -5.96 -8.91 31.00
CA MET A 16 -5.38 -7.61 30.62
C MET A 16 -6.32 -6.82 29.72
N TYR A 17 -7.09 -7.53 28.90
CA TYR A 17 -8.05 -6.96 27.98
C TYR A 17 -9.45 -6.76 28.58
N ARG A 18 -9.70 -7.03 29.87
CA ARG A 18 -11.02 -6.84 30.52
C ARG A 18 -11.63 -5.49 30.18
N LEU A 19 -12.55 -5.59 29.23
CA LEU A 19 -13.00 -4.58 28.31
C LEU A 19 -13.88 -3.57 29.06
N LYS A 20 -13.48 -2.30 29.16
CA LYS A 20 -14.51 -1.25 29.02
C LYS A 20 -15.05 -1.41 27.60
N ALA A 21 -16.15 -2.17 27.50
CA ALA A 21 -16.85 -2.47 26.27
C ALA A 21 -17.16 -1.17 25.53
N LYS A 22 -16.45 -0.93 24.43
CA LYS A 22 -16.80 -0.05 23.30
C LYS A 22 -15.66 0.08 22.26
N LYS A 23 -14.38 -0.06 22.64
CA LYS A 23 -13.23 0.16 21.74
C LYS A 23 -12.51 -1.09 21.20
N ILE A 24 -12.92 -2.30 21.58
CA ILE A 24 -12.17 -3.54 21.28
C ILE A 24 -12.64 -4.28 20.03
N LEU A 25 -13.76 -3.87 19.42
CA LEU A 25 -14.40 -4.65 18.37
C LEU A 25 -13.64 -4.68 17.02
N SER A 26 -12.50 -4.01 16.88
CA SER A 26 -11.74 -3.96 15.62
C SER A 26 -10.36 -4.61 15.64
N GLN A 27 -9.85 -5.07 16.78
CA GLN A 27 -8.51 -5.67 16.86
C GLN A 27 -8.61 -7.20 17.02
N ASN A 28 -7.97 -7.94 16.10
CA ASN A 28 -7.88 -9.40 16.14
C ASN A 28 -6.40 -9.79 16.28
N TYR A 29 -6.03 -10.47 17.36
CA TYR A 29 -4.63 -10.77 17.65
C TYR A 29 -4.29 -12.21 17.28
N LEU A 30 -3.19 -12.38 16.56
CA LEU A 30 -2.67 -13.69 16.16
C LEU A 30 -1.73 -14.22 17.26
N MET A 31 -2.22 -15.22 18.00
CA MET A 31 -1.49 -15.83 19.13
C MET A 31 -0.78 -17.14 18.74
N ASP A 32 -1.05 -17.67 17.55
CA ASP A 32 -0.41 -18.89 17.04
C ASP A 32 1.01 -18.59 16.53
N MET A 33 2.01 -19.07 17.29
CA MET A 33 3.43 -18.85 16.96
C MET A 33 3.89 -19.55 15.68
N ASN A 34 3.23 -20.61 15.21
CA ASN A 34 3.60 -21.24 13.93
C ASN A 34 3.20 -20.33 12.76
N LEU A 35 2.05 -19.68 12.87
CA LEU A 35 1.59 -18.72 11.86
C LEU A 35 2.42 -17.43 11.89
N THR A 36 2.77 -16.89 13.06
CA THR A 36 3.62 -15.69 13.13
C THR A 36 5.04 -15.95 12.59
N ARG A 37 5.62 -17.12 12.87
CA ARG A 37 6.88 -17.57 12.25
C ARG A 37 6.77 -17.71 10.74
N LYS A 38 5.64 -18.24 10.24
CA LYS A 38 5.37 -18.32 8.79
C LYS A 38 5.31 -16.93 8.15
N ILE A 39 4.70 -15.93 8.81
CA ILE A 39 4.68 -14.53 8.37
C ILE A 39 6.12 -13.98 8.29
N ALA A 40 6.88 -14.04 9.38
CA ALA A 40 8.25 -13.51 9.42
C ALA A 40 9.16 -14.14 8.35
N ARG A 41 9.04 -15.46 8.15
CA ARG A 41 9.77 -16.19 7.09
C ARG A 41 9.36 -15.72 5.69
N LYS A 42 8.06 -15.61 5.41
CA LYS A 42 7.55 -15.22 4.07
C LYS A 42 7.74 -13.73 3.76
N ALA A 43 7.80 -12.88 4.79
CA ALA A 43 8.23 -11.49 4.65
C ALA A 43 9.71 -11.36 4.21
N GLY A 44 10.50 -12.43 4.35
CA GLY A 44 11.90 -12.48 3.96
C GLY A 44 12.86 -11.97 5.02
N VAL A 45 12.46 -11.95 6.29
CA VAL A 45 13.32 -11.48 7.39
C VAL A 45 14.54 -12.39 7.53
N THR A 46 15.73 -11.80 7.56
CA THR A 46 17.03 -12.45 7.77
C THR A 46 17.76 -11.81 8.95
N GLU A 47 18.94 -12.33 9.29
CA GLU A 47 19.82 -11.76 10.31
C GLU A 47 20.33 -10.36 9.97
N ASN A 48 20.37 -9.99 8.70
CA ASN A 48 20.77 -8.64 8.25
C ASN A 48 19.61 -7.66 8.23
N SER A 49 18.38 -8.10 8.53
CA SER A 49 17.20 -7.29 8.32
C SER A 49 17.00 -6.20 9.38
N HIS A 50 16.67 -5.01 8.93
CA HIS A 50 16.04 -3.95 9.73
C HIS A 50 14.53 -4.04 9.57
N VAL A 51 13.81 -4.36 10.65
CA VAL A 51 12.37 -4.60 10.57
C VAL A 51 11.62 -3.51 11.33
N ILE A 52 10.55 -3.00 10.72
CA ILE A 52 9.50 -2.27 11.42
C ILE A 52 8.28 -3.16 11.52
N GLU A 53 7.80 -3.37 12.74
CA GLU A 53 6.52 -4.01 13.00
C GLU A 53 5.49 -2.95 13.40
N ILE A 54 4.37 -2.92 12.71
CA ILE A 54 3.27 -1.99 12.98
C ILE A 54 2.18 -2.73 13.73
N GLY A 55 1.80 -2.20 14.90
CA GLY A 55 0.75 -2.79 15.74
C GLY A 55 1.13 -4.17 16.26
N PRO A 56 2.25 -4.31 17.00
CA PRO A 56 2.73 -5.61 17.51
C PRO A 56 1.72 -6.29 18.44
N GLY A 57 0.87 -5.52 19.12
CA GLY A 57 -0.08 -6.03 20.08
C GLY A 57 0.60 -6.90 21.16
N PRO A 58 0.16 -8.16 21.37
CA PRO A 58 0.80 -9.05 22.34
C PRO A 58 2.23 -9.48 21.97
N GLY A 59 2.69 -9.14 20.75
CA GLY A 59 4.04 -9.38 20.29
C GLY A 59 4.28 -10.78 19.73
N GLY A 60 3.27 -11.38 19.09
CA GLY A 60 3.40 -12.69 18.44
C GLY A 60 4.30 -12.64 17.21
N ILE A 61 4.12 -11.65 16.35
CA ILE A 61 4.99 -11.40 15.18
C ILE A 61 6.34 -10.83 15.64
N THR A 62 6.37 -9.93 16.63
CA THR A 62 7.59 -9.43 17.28
C THR A 62 8.57 -10.54 17.66
N ARG A 63 8.07 -11.56 18.39
CA ARG A 63 8.90 -12.69 18.81
C ARG A 63 9.39 -13.52 17.61
N ALA A 64 8.51 -13.77 16.64
CA ALA A 64 8.87 -14.48 15.42
C ALA A 64 9.95 -13.75 14.59
N ILE A 65 9.94 -12.41 14.57
CA ILE A 65 10.99 -11.60 13.94
C ILE A 65 12.31 -11.73 14.71
N LEU A 66 12.28 -11.61 16.04
CA LEU A 66 13.48 -11.74 16.88
C LEU A 66 14.11 -13.14 16.83
N GLU A 67 13.30 -14.20 16.71
CA GLU A 67 13.74 -15.59 16.50
C GLU A 67 14.50 -15.76 15.16
N ARG A 68 14.30 -14.88 14.17
CA ARG A 68 15.07 -14.83 12.92
C ARG A 68 16.42 -14.12 13.05
N ASN A 69 16.77 -13.68 14.26
CA ASN A 69 18.01 -12.98 14.57
C ASN A 69 18.22 -11.68 13.77
N CYS A 70 17.14 -10.95 13.46
CA CYS A 70 17.23 -9.70 12.71
C CYS A 70 18.18 -8.68 13.36
N ARG A 71 18.82 -7.85 12.53
CA ARG A 71 19.77 -6.81 12.92
C ARG A 71 19.15 -5.78 13.84
N SER A 72 17.94 -5.32 13.54
CA SER A 72 17.16 -4.44 14.42
C SER A 72 15.66 -4.61 14.22
N LEU A 73 14.90 -4.44 15.30
CA LEU A 73 13.44 -4.42 15.28
C LEU A 73 12.92 -3.13 15.92
N ASN A 74 12.14 -2.36 15.18
CA ASN A 74 11.40 -1.22 15.71
C ASN A 74 9.92 -1.57 15.70
N VAL A 75 9.25 -1.48 16.84
CA VAL A 75 7.80 -1.72 16.90
C VAL A 75 7.05 -0.40 17.13
N ILE A 76 5.96 -0.19 16.40
CA ILE A 76 5.12 1.01 16.51
C ILE A 76 3.78 0.59 17.08
N GLU A 77 3.51 0.95 18.34
CA GLU A 77 2.31 0.54 19.08
C GLU A 77 1.57 1.76 19.67
N LEU A 78 0.29 1.87 19.37
CA LEU A 78 -0.54 2.98 19.88
C LEU A 78 -1.13 2.65 21.25
N ASP A 79 -1.48 1.38 21.49
CA ASP A 79 -2.16 0.93 22.68
C ASP A 79 -1.19 0.73 23.85
N SER A 80 -1.32 1.60 24.85
CA SER A 80 -0.47 1.60 26.04
C SER A 80 -0.52 0.30 26.83
N ARG A 81 -1.57 -0.52 26.68
CA ARG A 81 -1.71 -1.80 27.39
C ARG A 81 -0.66 -2.83 26.98
N PHE A 82 -0.17 -2.73 25.74
CA PHE A 82 0.84 -3.65 25.21
C PHE A 82 2.28 -3.19 25.49
N ILE A 83 2.47 -1.95 25.95
CA ILE A 83 3.81 -1.42 26.17
C ILE A 83 4.57 -2.18 27.27
N PRO A 84 3.99 -2.46 28.46
CA PRO A 84 4.69 -3.26 29.48
C PRO A 84 5.12 -4.66 29.02
N PRO A 85 4.24 -5.51 28.42
CA PRO A 85 4.69 -6.81 27.93
C PRO A 85 5.71 -6.72 26.79
N LEU A 86 5.65 -5.69 25.94
CA LEU A 86 6.67 -5.47 24.90
C LEU A 86 8.01 -5.03 25.50
N GLN A 87 8.03 -4.28 26.60
CA GLN A 87 9.26 -3.88 27.29
C GLN A 87 10.04 -5.10 27.79
N HIS A 88 9.37 -6.11 28.35
CA HIS A 88 10.04 -7.37 28.72
C HIS A 88 10.65 -8.10 27.51
N VAL A 89 10.01 -8.03 26.35
CA VAL A 89 10.58 -8.58 25.11
C VAL A 89 11.79 -7.77 24.67
N ALA A 90 11.75 -6.44 24.78
CA ALA A 90 12.84 -5.55 24.41
C ALA A 90 14.06 -5.68 25.34
N GLU A 91 13.85 -5.83 26.64
CA GLU A 91 14.89 -6.15 27.63
C GLU A 91 15.58 -7.46 27.28
N ALA A 92 14.78 -8.49 26.97
CA ALA A 92 15.32 -9.77 26.51
C ALA A 92 16.04 -9.63 25.17
N ALA A 93 15.65 -8.69 24.31
CA ALA A 93 16.21 -8.45 22.97
C ALA A 93 17.64 -7.86 22.94
N GLU A 94 18.23 -7.57 24.10
CA GLU A 94 19.62 -7.09 24.24
C GLU A 94 19.92 -5.87 23.34
N GLY A 95 18.99 -4.90 23.31
CA GLY A 95 19.15 -3.63 22.57
C GLY A 95 18.78 -3.69 21.08
N ARG A 96 18.47 -4.86 20.53
CA ARG A 96 18.02 -4.99 19.12
C ARG A 96 16.61 -4.47 18.88
N MET A 97 15.78 -4.41 19.92
CA MET A 97 14.38 -4.00 19.82
C MET A 97 14.17 -2.62 20.43
N LYS A 98 13.51 -1.71 19.69
CA LYS A 98 13.07 -0.39 20.17
C LYS A 98 11.54 -0.29 20.05
N ILE A 99 10.89 0.32 21.03
CA ILE A 99 9.44 0.51 21.09
C ILE A 99 9.09 1.98 20.88
N HIS A 100 8.23 2.26 19.90
CA HIS A 100 7.74 3.58 19.56
C HIS A 100 6.25 3.67 19.86
N ARG A 101 5.87 4.45 20.89
CA ARG A 101 4.46 4.61 21.25
C ARG A 101 3.81 5.72 20.41
N GLN A 102 3.36 5.39 19.20
CA GLN A 102 2.87 6.36 18.23
C GLN A 102 1.69 5.83 17.41
N ASP A 103 0.94 6.75 16.78
CA ASP A 103 -0.08 6.41 15.79
C ASP A 103 0.58 6.29 14.42
N ILE A 104 0.58 5.08 13.84
CA ILE A 104 1.21 4.82 12.56
C ILE A 104 0.69 5.70 11.41
N LEU A 105 -0.58 6.13 11.46
CA LEU A 105 -1.14 7.01 10.44
C LEU A 105 -0.53 8.42 10.47
N LYS A 106 0.14 8.78 11.57
CA LYS A 106 0.79 10.08 11.81
C LYS A 106 2.32 9.99 11.86
N THR A 107 2.89 8.79 11.97
CA THR A 107 4.33 8.57 12.01
C THR A 107 4.93 8.60 10.60
N ASP A 108 6.01 9.35 10.41
CA ASP A 108 6.92 9.13 9.28
C ASP A 108 7.90 8.00 9.63
N ILE A 109 7.84 6.90 8.89
CA ILE A 109 8.70 5.75 9.10
C ILE A 109 10.17 6.08 8.84
N ALA A 110 10.46 7.06 7.98
CA ALA A 110 11.86 7.44 7.71
C ALA A 110 12.61 7.80 9.00
N ASP A 111 11.94 8.50 9.92
CA ASP A 111 12.54 8.95 11.18
C ASP A 111 12.90 7.78 12.11
N VAL A 112 12.21 6.64 11.98
CA VAL A 112 12.47 5.43 12.78
C VAL A 112 13.77 4.74 12.33
N TRP A 113 14.13 4.88 11.05
CA TRP A 113 15.34 4.28 10.47
C TRP A 113 16.47 5.27 10.22
N LYS A 114 16.38 6.51 10.72
CA LYS A 114 17.42 7.53 10.56
C LYS A 114 18.83 7.05 10.96
N ASP A 115 18.93 6.19 11.97
CA ASP A 115 20.21 5.64 12.46
C ASP A 115 20.85 4.66 11.45
N TYR A 116 20.12 4.26 10.41
CA TYR A 116 20.52 3.26 9.41
C TYR A 116 20.57 3.82 7.97
N GLU A 117 20.63 5.14 7.80
CA GLU A 117 20.65 5.79 6.46
C GLU A 117 21.80 5.29 5.56
N ASN A 118 22.95 4.98 6.15
CA ASN A 118 24.11 4.44 5.43
C ASN A 118 23.92 3.00 4.94
N GLU A 119 22.87 2.31 5.39
CA GLU A 119 22.56 0.93 5.00
C GLU A 119 21.47 0.85 3.92
N LYS A 120 20.94 2.00 3.46
CA LYS A 120 19.91 2.06 2.42
C LYS A 120 20.34 1.35 1.12
N SER A 121 19.36 0.83 0.40
CA SER A 121 19.59 0.26 -0.93
C SER A 121 19.20 1.28 -2.00
N GLU A 122 19.98 1.34 -3.08
CA GLU A 122 19.63 2.14 -4.25
C GLU A 122 18.37 1.58 -4.92
N TRP A 123 17.50 2.46 -5.41
CA TRP A 123 16.20 2.05 -5.95
C TRP A 123 16.32 1.10 -7.14
N LEU A 124 17.31 1.38 -8.00
CA LEU A 124 17.57 0.66 -9.26
C LEU A 124 18.44 -0.59 -9.08
N ASP A 125 19.03 -0.81 -7.91
CA ASP A 125 19.86 -1.99 -7.69
C ASP A 125 18.99 -3.20 -7.40
N ASP A 126 18.80 -4.05 -8.42
CA ASP A 126 18.06 -5.31 -8.30
C ASP A 126 18.93 -6.48 -7.82
N ARG A 127 20.25 -6.28 -7.73
CA ARG A 127 21.20 -7.31 -7.29
C ARG A 127 21.27 -7.39 -5.76
N LYS A 128 20.85 -6.35 -5.06
CA LYS A 128 20.87 -6.26 -3.60
C LYS A 128 19.46 -6.45 -3.04
N ILE A 129 19.27 -7.54 -2.32
CA ILE A 129 18.05 -7.75 -1.52
C ILE A 129 17.94 -6.59 -0.52
N ASN A 130 16.81 -5.89 -0.53
CA ASN A 130 16.57 -4.84 0.46
C ASN A 130 16.48 -5.46 1.86
N ASN A 131 17.37 -5.05 2.77
CA ASN A 131 17.40 -5.53 4.15
C ASN A 131 16.33 -4.88 5.04
N PHE A 132 15.62 -3.87 4.56
CA PHE A 132 14.56 -3.20 5.30
C PHE A 132 13.22 -3.88 5.01
N HIS A 133 12.43 -4.14 6.05
CA HIS A 133 11.10 -4.75 5.92
C HIS A 133 10.08 -4.04 6.81
N ILE A 134 8.86 -3.90 6.32
CA ILE A 134 7.71 -3.48 7.13
C ILE A 134 6.73 -4.65 7.24
N ILE A 135 6.32 -4.99 8.46
CA ILE A 135 5.40 -6.09 8.74
C ILE A 135 4.27 -5.58 9.66
N GLY A 136 3.04 -6.01 9.46
CA GLY A 136 1.96 -5.63 10.36
C GLY A 136 0.72 -6.53 10.27
N ASN A 137 0.19 -6.92 11.43
CA ASN A 137 -1.14 -7.52 11.57
C ASN A 137 -2.11 -6.47 12.11
N LEU A 138 -2.67 -5.67 11.21
CA LEU A 138 -3.42 -4.48 11.59
C LEU A 138 -4.93 -4.71 11.62
N PRO A 139 -5.67 -3.96 12.46
CA PRO A 139 -7.11 -3.83 12.35
C PRO A 139 -7.51 -3.45 10.93
N PHE A 140 -8.55 -4.08 10.37
CA PHE A 140 -8.91 -3.88 8.96
C PHE A 140 -9.25 -2.43 8.61
N ASN A 141 -9.86 -1.70 9.55
CA ASN A 141 -10.17 -0.28 9.39
C ASN A 141 -8.93 0.63 9.36
N ILE A 142 -7.78 0.13 9.82
CA ILE A 142 -6.48 0.83 9.77
C ILE A 142 -5.67 0.35 8.56
N ALA A 143 -5.69 -0.94 8.26
CA ALA A 143 -4.94 -1.53 7.15
C ALA A 143 -5.30 -0.89 5.79
N SER A 144 -6.61 -0.68 5.53
CA SER A 144 -7.08 -0.12 4.25
C SER A 144 -6.62 1.33 3.98
N PRO A 145 -6.78 2.31 4.89
CA PRO A 145 -6.23 3.65 4.65
C PRO A 145 -4.69 3.66 4.67
N LEU A 146 -4.06 2.78 5.46
CA LEU A 146 -2.61 2.71 5.54
C LEU A 146 -1.98 2.24 4.21
N ILE A 147 -2.53 1.21 3.57
CA ILE A 147 -1.98 0.74 2.30
C ILE A 147 -2.08 1.82 1.21
N ILE A 148 -3.16 2.60 1.15
CA ILE A 148 -3.29 3.72 0.21
C ILE A 148 -2.21 4.78 0.48
N LYS A 149 -1.99 5.16 1.75
CA LYS A 149 -0.90 6.07 2.14
C LYS A 149 0.46 5.52 1.69
N TYR A 150 0.72 4.25 1.93
CA TYR A 150 1.99 3.62 1.61
C TYR A 150 2.23 3.42 0.12
N LEU A 151 1.21 3.09 -0.67
CA LEU A 151 1.32 3.07 -2.13
C LEU A 151 1.62 4.46 -2.70
N ARG A 152 1.03 5.52 -2.11
CA ARG A 152 1.40 6.90 -2.44
C ARG A 152 2.85 7.20 -2.07
N ASP A 153 3.27 6.80 -0.88
CA ASP A 153 4.64 7.01 -0.41
C ASP A 153 5.66 6.22 -1.26
N MET A 154 5.33 5.01 -1.74
CA MET A 154 6.09 4.25 -2.74
C MET A 154 6.22 5.02 -4.05
N SER A 155 5.10 5.55 -4.57
CA SER A 155 5.06 6.30 -5.84
C SER A 155 6.00 7.50 -5.84
N TYR A 156 6.11 8.16 -4.69
CA TYR A 156 6.97 9.32 -4.47
C TYR A 156 8.33 8.98 -3.86
N ARG A 157 8.64 7.69 -3.66
CA ARG A 157 9.88 7.21 -3.01
C ARG A 157 10.18 7.94 -1.69
N ARG A 158 9.16 8.20 -0.88
CA ARG A 158 9.24 8.95 0.39
C ARG A 158 8.95 8.06 1.59
N GLY A 159 9.14 8.60 2.79
CA GLY A 159 9.01 7.83 4.04
C GLY A 159 9.95 6.63 4.05
N ALA A 160 9.40 5.44 4.34
CA ALA A 160 10.16 4.19 4.32
C ALA A 160 10.87 3.90 2.98
N TRP A 161 10.29 4.33 1.86
CA TRP A 161 10.80 4.06 0.52
C TRP A 161 11.99 4.94 0.11
N LYS A 162 12.44 5.85 1.00
CA LYS A 162 13.78 6.46 0.92
C LYS A 162 14.90 5.44 1.13
N PHE A 163 14.60 4.31 1.78
CA PHE A 163 15.55 3.22 2.06
C PHE A 163 15.58 2.17 0.91
N GLY A 164 15.06 2.53 -0.27
CA GLY A 164 14.97 1.68 -1.45
C GLY A 164 13.61 1.01 -1.61
N ARG A 165 13.56 -0.08 -2.37
CA ARG A 165 12.32 -0.86 -2.62
C ARG A 165 11.96 -1.75 -1.42
N VAL A 166 11.65 -1.13 -0.28
CA VAL A 166 11.31 -1.79 0.99
C VAL A 166 10.06 -2.65 0.84
N PRO A 167 10.14 -3.99 1.03
CA PRO A 167 8.97 -4.86 1.01
C PRO A 167 8.05 -4.58 2.20
N LEU A 168 6.75 -4.60 1.93
CA LEU A 168 5.69 -4.42 2.90
C LEU A 168 4.88 -5.72 3.02
N THR A 169 4.73 -6.28 4.22
CA THR A 169 3.90 -7.48 4.46
C THR A 169 2.79 -7.15 5.44
N LEU A 170 1.55 -7.14 4.96
CA LEU A 170 0.37 -6.77 5.76
C LEU A 170 -0.71 -7.85 5.70
N THR A 171 -1.56 -7.85 6.72
CA THR A 171 -2.77 -8.68 6.76
C THR A 171 -4.00 -7.87 6.38
N PHE A 172 -4.91 -8.49 5.62
CA PHE A 172 -6.22 -7.92 5.30
C PHE A 172 -7.31 -8.97 5.48
N GLN A 173 -8.58 -8.56 5.47
CA GLN A 173 -9.66 -9.52 5.22
C GLN A 173 -9.38 -10.28 3.93
N ALA A 174 -9.64 -11.59 3.90
CA ALA A 174 -9.29 -12.44 2.78
C ALA A 174 -9.84 -11.94 1.43
N GLU A 175 -11.06 -11.40 1.40
CA GLU A 175 -11.66 -10.76 0.22
C GLU A 175 -10.83 -9.56 -0.25
N VAL A 176 -10.44 -8.67 0.66
CA VAL A 176 -9.63 -7.48 0.33
C VAL A 176 -8.25 -7.89 -0.18
N ALA A 177 -7.63 -8.88 0.45
CA ALA A 177 -6.35 -9.45 0.01
C ALA A 177 -6.45 -10.04 -1.40
N ARG A 178 -7.53 -10.78 -1.72
CA ARG A 178 -7.80 -11.27 -3.08
C ARG A 178 -7.91 -10.11 -4.05
N ARG A 179 -8.75 -9.11 -3.75
CA ARG A 179 -8.94 -7.90 -4.58
C ARG A 179 -7.63 -7.19 -4.91
N ILE A 180 -6.74 -7.03 -3.93
CA ILE A 180 -5.43 -6.39 -4.13
C ILE A 180 -4.61 -7.13 -5.21
N CYS A 181 -4.61 -8.46 -5.17
CA CYS A 181 -3.82 -9.32 -6.06
C CYS A 181 -4.59 -9.75 -7.33
N SER A 182 -5.83 -9.30 -7.52
CA SER A 182 -6.69 -9.77 -8.60
C SER A 182 -6.14 -9.42 -9.99
N PRO A 183 -6.02 -10.41 -10.90
CA PRO A 183 -5.58 -10.15 -12.27
C PRO A 183 -6.68 -9.49 -13.10
N VAL A 184 -6.31 -9.10 -14.32
CA VAL A 184 -7.22 -8.61 -15.37
C VAL A 184 -8.35 -9.61 -15.62
N ASP A 185 -9.54 -9.10 -15.93
CA ASP A 185 -10.72 -9.90 -16.30
C ASP A 185 -11.22 -10.85 -15.21
N THR A 186 -11.16 -10.40 -13.94
CA THR A 186 -11.69 -11.17 -12.80
C THR A 186 -12.76 -10.42 -12.01
N ASP A 187 -13.58 -11.19 -11.30
CA ASP A 187 -14.66 -10.65 -10.49
C ASP A 187 -14.18 -9.81 -9.30
N ASP A 188 -13.08 -10.22 -8.70
CA ASP A 188 -12.47 -9.51 -7.58
C ASP A 188 -11.70 -8.25 -8.02
N ARG A 189 -11.51 -8.02 -9.32
CA ARG A 189 -10.77 -6.86 -9.79
C ARG A 189 -11.51 -5.56 -9.46
N SER A 190 -10.79 -4.63 -8.85
CA SER A 190 -11.34 -3.39 -8.30
C SER A 190 -10.32 -2.26 -8.32
N ARG A 191 -10.72 -1.08 -7.81
CA ARG A 191 -9.84 0.10 -7.67
C ARG A 191 -8.51 -0.25 -6.99
N ILE A 192 -8.54 -1.02 -5.90
CA ILE A 192 -7.32 -1.31 -5.13
C ILE A 192 -6.35 -2.21 -5.90
N SER A 193 -6.85 -3.06 -6.81
CA SER A 193 -6.03 -3.87 -7.71
C SER A 193 -5.12 -2.98 -8.54
N ILE A 194 -5.69 -1.96 -9.20
CA ILE A 194 -4.95 -1.02 -10.04
C ILE A 194 -3.94 -0.22 -9.22
N VAL A 195 -4.39 0.40 -8.14
CA VAL A 195 -3.55 1.28 -7.30
C VAL A 195 -2.41 0.51 -6.62
N SER A 196 -2.60 -0.78 -6.34
CA SER A 196 -1.54 -1.63 -5.77
C SER A 196 -0.57 -2.12 -6.85
N GLN A 197 -1.09 -2.65 -7.95
CA GLN A 197 -0.29 -3.31 -8.99
C GLN A 197 0.51 -2.34 -9.86
N TYR A 198 0.10 -1.07 -9.98
CA TYR A 198 0.84 -0.11 -10.81
C TYR A 198 2.20 0.25 -10.21
N ILE A 199 2.31 0.36 -8.89
CA ILE A 199 3.54 0.79 -8.20
C ILE A 199 4.26 -0.36 -7.50
N SER A 200 3.58 -1.48 -7.27
CA SER A 200 4.13 -2.65 -6.58
C SER A 200 3.70 -3.96 -7.22
N GLU A 201 4.33 -5.04 -6.80
CA GLU A 201 3.99 -6.41 -7.10
C GLU A 201 3.34 -7.04 -5.85
N PRO A 202 2.01 -6.94 -5.70
CA PRO A 202 1.33 -7.59 -4.60
C PRO A 202 1.25 -9.11 -4.83
N GLU A 203 1.68 -9.88 -3.84
CA GLU A 203 1.64 -11.33 -3.81
C GLU A 203 0.74 -11.80 -2.66
N TYR A 204 -0.27 -12.63 -2.97
CA TYR A 204 -1.10 -13.30 -1.97
C TYR A 204 -0.33 -14.50 -1.40
N ILE A 205 0.27 -14.36 -0.23
CA ILE A 205 1.21 -15.35 0.31
C ILE A 205 0.49 -16.59 0.85
N PHE A 206 -0.50 -16.37 1.72
CA PHE A 206 -1.36 -17.42 2.26
C PHE A 206 -2.57 -16.83 3.02
N GLU A 207 -3.56 -17.67 3.25
CA GLU A 207 -4.74 -17.37 4.07
C GLU A 207 -4.58 -17.96 5.48
N ILE A 208 -5.09 -17.24 6.49
CA ILE A 208 -5.18 -17.64 7.89
C ILE A 208 -6.65 -17.79 8.27
N PRO A 209 -7.08 -18.96 8.78
CA PRO A 209 -8.43 -19.14 9.30
C PRO A 209 -8.76 -18.14 10.42
N GLY A 210 -9.97 -17.56 10.40
CA GLY A 210 -10.39 -16.59 11.42
C GLY A 210 -10.32 -17.14 12.85
N GLY A 211 -10.52 -18.45 13.04
CA GLY A 211 -10.42 -19.12 14.35
C GLY A 211 -9.03 -19.08 14.99
N CYS A 212 -7.98 -18.71 14.25
CA CYS A 212 -6.62 -18.55 14.78
C CYS A 212 -6.39 -17.22 15.52
N PHE A 213 -7.37 -16.31 15.49
CA PHE A 213 -7.27 -15.00 16.12
C PHE A 213 -8.12 -14.89 17.38
N VAL A 214 -7.74 -13.96 18.25
CA VAL A 214 -8.48 -13.64 19.47
C VAL A 214 -8.75 -12.13 19.52
N PRO A 215 -10.01 -11.68 19.64
CA PRO A 215 -11.21 -12.44 19.27
C PRO A 215 -11.14 -12.89 17.80
N ALA A 216 -11.90 -13.94 17.46
CA ALA A 216 -11.96 -14.45 16.10
C ALA A 216 -12.77 -13.49 15.21
N PRO A 217 -12.23 -13.00 14.07
CA PRO A 217 -13.00 -12.28 13.07
C PRO A 217 -14.02 -13.21 12.40
N LYS A 218 -15.06 -12.61 11.81
CA LYS A 218 -16.08 -13.33 11.03
C LYS A 218 -15.58 -13.85 9.67
N VAL A 219 -14.39 -13.44 9.26
CA VAL A 219 -13.81 -13.74 7.95
C VAL A 219 -12.37 -14.20 8.12
N ASN A 220 -11.88 -14.97 7.16
CA ASN A 220 -10.47 -15.31 7.10
C ASN A 220 -9.59 -14.10 6.80
N VAL A 221 -8.30 -14.23 7.07
CA VAL A 221 -7.31 -13.15 6.93
C VAL A 221 -6.29 -13.55 5.88
N GLY A 222 -6.13 -12.74 4.84
CA GLY A 222 -5.09 -12.93 3.82
C GLY A 222 -3.82 -12.17 4.18
N VAL A 223 -2.67 -12.81 4.01
CA VAL A 223 -1.34 -12.18 4.13
C VAL A 223 -0.87 -11.77 2.74
N VAL A 224 -0.60 -10.48 2.55
CA VAL A 224 -0.15 -9.93 1.26
C VAL A 224 1.22 -9.28 1.44
N LYS A 225 2.15 -9.60 0.53
CA LYS A 225 3.44 -8.94 0.42
C LYS A 225 3.42 -8.01 -0.79
N PHE A 226 3.90 -6.78 -0.63
CA PHE A 226 4.06 -5.81 -1.69
C PHE A 226 5.55 -5.55 -1.87
N VAL A 227 6.05 -5.74 -3.09
CA VAL A 227 7.40 -5.33 -3.45
C VAL A 227 7.29 -4.14 -4.41
N PRO A 228 7.82 -2.95 -4.09
CA PRO A 228 7.79 -1.83 -5.02
C PRO A 228 8.48 -2.20 -6.33
N ARG A 229 7.91 -1.76 -7.46
CA ARG A 229 8.53 -1.95 -8.77
C ARG A 229 9.72 -1.01 -8.93
N ILE A 230 10.65 -1.37 -9.82
CA ILE A 230 11.71 -0.45 -10.25
C ILE A 230 11.06 0.74 -10.97
N GLU A 231 10.22 0.42 -11.96
CA GLU A 231 9.42 1.39 -12.71
C GLU A 231 7.92 1.12 -12.49
N PRO A 232 7.12 2.17 -12.23
CA PRO A 232 5.67 2.02 -12.18
C PRO A 232 5.12 1.67 -13.56
N LEU A 233 4.04 0.89 -13.60
CA LEU A 233 3.34 0.53 -14.84
C LEU A 233 2.58 1.71 -15.48
N ILE A 234 2.35 2.79 -14.70
CA ILE A 234 1.65 3.99 -15.14
C ILE A 234 2.52 5.20 -14.78
N PRO A 235 3.00 5.99 -15.76
CA PRO A 235 3.93 7.10 -15.53
C PRO A 235 3.22 8.40 -15.14
N CYS A 236 2.19 8.33 -14.32
CA CYS A 236 1.44 9.49 -13.81
C CYS A 236 1.55 9.56 -12.28
N SER A 237 1.17 10.69 -11.69
CA SER A 237 1.12 10.81 -10.23
C SER A 237 0.11 9.85 -9.61
N PHE A 238 0.37 9.49 -8.34
CA PHE A 238 -0.52 8.61 -7.58
C PHE A 238 -1.97 9.12 -7.60
N GLU A 239 -2.16 10.43 -7.50
CA GLU A 239 -3.46 11.08 -7.41
C GLU A 239 -4.24 11.00 -8.72
N VAL A 240 -3.56 11.09 -9.87
CA VAL A 240 -4.16 10.83 -11.19
C VAL A 240 -4.62 9.37 -11.28
N VAL A 241 -3.74 8.42 -10.96
CA VAL A 241 -4.05 6.99 -11.02
C VAL A 241 -5.20 6.63 -10.07
N GLU A 242 -5.18 7.14 -8.84
CA GLU A 242 -6.23 6.93 -7.84
C GLU A 242 -7.57 7.49 -8.32
N LYS A 243 -7.58 8.73 -8.83
CA LYS A 243 -8.78 9.39 -9.36
C LYS A 243 -9.36 8.59 -10.53
N VAL A 244 -8.53 8.26 -11.52
CA VAL A 244 -8.95 7.49 -12.70
C VAL A 244 -9.53 6.13 -12.27
N ALA A 245 -8.80 5.35 -11.47
CA ALA A 245 -9.25 4.05 -10.99
C ALA A 245 -10.55 4.16 -10.18
N ARG A 246 -10.70 5.19 -9.34
CA ARG A 246 -11.91 5.40 -8.53
C ARG A 246 -13.15 5.62 -9.37
N HIS A 247 -13.10 6.46 -10.39
CA HIS A 247 -14.26 6.71 -11.26
C HIS A 247 -14.54 5.50 -12.17
N ILE A 248 -13.50 4.87 -12.73
CA ILE A 248 -13.66 3.68 -13.58
C ILE A 248 -14.35 2.55 -12.82
N PHE A 249 -13.96 2.28 -11.57
CA PHE A 249 -14.57 1.22 -10.76
C PHE A 249 -15.83 1.63 -10.01
N HIS A 250 -16.21 2.92 -10.00
CA HIS A 250 -17.48 3.35 -9.40
C HIS A 250 -18.68 2.69 -10.08
N TYR A 251 -18.67 2.60 -11.42
CA TYR A 251 -19.66 1.87 -12.20
C TYR A 251 -19.07 0.61 -12.85
N ARG A 252 -18.49 -0.28 -12.03
CA ARG A 252 -17.73 -1.47 -12.48
C ARG A 252 -18.37 -2.29 -13.62
N GLN A 253 -19.70 -2.47 -13.60
CA GLN A 253 -20.42 -3.30 -14.57
C GLN A 253 -21.00 -2.51 -15.76
N LYS A 254 -20.81 -1.20 -15.80
CA LYS A 254 -21.28 -0.36 -16.91
C LYS A 254 -20.16 -0.18 -17.93
N ASN A 255 -20.56 0.12 -19.16
CA ASN A 255 -19.65 0.51 -20.23
C ASN A 255 -18.76 1.68 -19.79
N ILE A 256 -17.48 1.60 -20.12
CA ILE A 256 -16.43 2.51 -19.66
C ILE A 256 -16.72 3.98 -19.96
N ILE A 257 -17.40 4.27 -21.08
CA ILE A 257 -17.83 5.63 -21.44
C ILE A 257 -18.67 6.28 -20.33
N LYS A 258 -19.52 5.52 -19.63
CA LYS A 258 -20.32 6.05 -18.51
C LYS A 258 -19.44 6.43 -17.33
N CYS A 259 -18.35 5.69 -17.10
CA CYS A 259 -17.39 5.98 -16.06
C CYS A 259 -16.54 7.20 -16.42
N ILE A 260 -15.95 7.23 -17.62
CA ILE A 260 -15.06 8.30 -18.07
C ILE A 260 -15.78 9.65 -18.14
N LYS A 261 -17.06 9.68 -18.52
CA LYS A 261 -17.85 10.92 -18.49
C LYS A 261 -17.85 11.62 -17.13
N THR A 262 -17.72 10.87 -16.04
CA THR A 262 -17.66 11.45 -14.68
C THR A 262 -16.36 12.18 -14.36
N PHE A 263 -15.36 12.14 -15.24
CA PHE A 263 -14.15 12.95 -15.12
C PHE A 263 -14.37 14.43 -15.44
N TYR A 264 -15.45 14.74 -16.16
CA TYR A 264 -15.64 16.04 -16.82
C TYR A 264 -16.97 16.67 -16.40
N PRO A 265 -17.06 18.01 -16.43
CA PRO A 265 -18.33 18.73 -16.41
C PRO A 265 -19.28 18.26 -17.50
N GLU A 266 -20.59 18.38 -17.26
CA GLU A 266 -21.63 17.85 -18.16
C GLU A 266 -21.46 18.38 -19.60
N GLU A 267 -21.15 19.66 -19.74
CA GLU A 267 -21.01 20.37 -21.01
C GLU A 267 -19.86 19.84 -21.87
N LEU A 268 -18.76 19.40 -21.23
CA LEU A 268 -17.56 18.89 -21.90
C LEU A 268 -17.51 17.36 -21.95
N SER A 269 -18.36 16.69 -21.15
CA SER A 269 -18.25 15.27 -20.85
C SER A 269 -18.34 14.38 -22.09
N LYS A 270 -19.19 14.71 -23.04
CA LYS A 270 -19.37 13.91 -24.26
C LYS A 270 -18.11 13.94 -25.12
N ASP A 271 -17.60 15.12 -25.39
CA ASP A 271 -16.53 15.31 -26.38
C ASP A 271 -15.18 14.89 -25.79
N LEU A 272 -14.87 15.27 -24.55
CA LEU A 272 -13.62 14.88 -23.91
C LEU A 272 -13.54 13.38 -23.62
N ALA A 273 -14.65 12.74 -23.21
CA ALA A 273 -14.67 11.30 -22.97
C ALA A 273 -14.50 10.48 -24.25
N ASN A 274 -15.17 10.88 -25.33
CA ASN A 274 -15.01 10.22 -26.63
C ASN A 274 -13.58 10.42 -27.18
N SER A 275 -13.06 11.65 -27.12
CA SER A 275 -11.69 11.95 -27.54
C SER A 275 -10.66 11.17 -26.72
N LEU A 276 -10.87 11.02 -25.41
CA LEU A 276 -9.98 10.23 -24.56
C LEU A 276 -9.97 8.76 -25.01
N LEU A 277 -11.15 8.14 -25.16
CA LEU A 277 -11.27 6.74 -25.56
C LEU A 277 -10.70 6.48 -26.95
N GLU A 278 -10.93 7.37 -27.90
CA GLU A 278 -10.39 7.30 -29.25
C GLU A 278 -8.85 7.35 -29.23
N LYS A 279 -8.26 8.30 -28.50
CA LYS A 279 -6.80 8.40 -28.34
C LYS A 279 -6.18 7.18 -27.69
N CYS A 280 -6.91 6.51 -26.78
CA CYS A 280 -6.45 5.28 -26.14
C CYS A 280 -6.73 4.02 -26.98
N GLY A 281 -7.50 4.11 -28.07
CA GLY A 281 -7.95 2.94 -28.82
C GLY A 281 -8.90 2.01 -28.05
N ILE A 282 -9.60 2.52 -27.04
CA ILE A 282 -10.45 1.72 -26.14
C ILE A 282 -11.91 1.80 -26.59
N SER A 283 -12.56 0.63 -26.73
CA SER A 283 -13.98 0.56 -27.05
C SER A 283 -14.83 1.23 -25.96
N SER A 284 -15.74 2.10 -26.37
CA SER A 284 -16.72 2.72 -25.46
C SER A 284 -17.61 1.72 -24.72
N ARG A 285 -17.68 0.46 -25.21
CA ARG A 285 -18.44 -0.64 -24.63
C ARG A 285 -17.62 -1.56 -23.71
N ALA A 286 -16.31 -1.36 -23.59
CA ALA A 286 -15.48 -2.11 -22.64
C ALA A 286 -16.01 -1.93 -21.21
N VAL A 287 -15.74 -2.89 -20.32
CA VAL A 287 -16.11 -2.81 -18.89
C VAL A 287 -14.87 -2.74 -18.01
N SER A 288 -15.01 -2.11 -16.84
CA SER A 288 -13.89 -1.69 -16.00
C SER A 288 -12.92 -2.81 -15.62
N TYR A 289 -13.42 -4.02 -15.35
CA TYR A 289 -12.58 -5.13 -14.90
C TYR A 289 -11.79 -5.81 -16.04
N GLN A 290 -12.13 -5.54 -17.30
CA GLN A 290 -11.44 -6.07 -18.49
C GLN A 290 -10.21 -5.24 -18.89
N LEU A 291 -10.15 -3.95 -18.52
CA LEU A 291 -9.09 -3.05 -18.97
C LEU A 291 -7.72 -3.39 -18.35
N GLY A 292 -6.72 -3.77 -19.13
CA GLY A 292 -5.36 -4.05 -18.69
C GLY A 292 -4.62 -2.82 -18.10
N MET A 293 -3.45 -3.06 -17.52
CA MET A 293 -2.64 -1.96 -16.93
C MET A 293 -2.18 -0.95 -17.98
N GLN A 294 -1.92 -1.39 -19.22
CA GLN A 294 -1.57 -0.49 -20.32
C GLN A 294 -2.74 0.45 -20.67
N GLU A 295 -3.96 -0.07 -20.79
CA GLU A 295 -5.15 0.74 -21.06
C GLU A 295 -5.40 1.76 -19.93
N PHE A 296 -5.20 1.37 -18.67
CA PHE A 296 -5.21 2.32 -17.55
C PHE A 296 -4.11 3.39 -17.66
N SER A 297 -2.92 3.01 -18.11
CA SER A 297 -1.80 3.93 -18.34
C SER A 297 -2.15 4.97 -19.40
N ASP A 298 -2.72 4.54 -20.52
CA ASP A 298 -3.10 5.41 -21.63
C ASP A 298 -4.20 6.39 -21.20
N ILE A 299 -5.23 5.90 -20.49
CA ILE A 299 -6.28 6.75 -19.92
C ILE A 299 -5.70 7.80 -18.98
N CYS A 300 -4.78 7.40 -18.08
CA CYS A 300 -4.18 8.32 -17.12
C CYS A 300 -3.37 9.42 -17.82
N GLN A 301 -2.53 9.08 -18.80
CA GLN A 301 -1.70 10.03 -19.53
C GLN A 301 -2.54 11.01 -20.36
N VAL A 302 -3.57 10.52 -21.06
CA VAL A 302 -4.48 11.40 -21.82
C VAL A 302 -5.28 12.31 -20.88
N TYR A 303 -5.77 11.79 -19.76
CA TYR A 303 -6.49 12.59 -18.77
C TYR A 303 -5.60 13.64 -18.10
N GLU A 304 -4.36 13.28 -17.73
CA GLU A 304 -3.39 14.21 -17.16
C GLU A 304 -3.10 15.37 -18.12
N LYS A 305 -2.88 15.08 -19.41
CA LYS A 305 -2.72 16.10 -20.45
C LYS A 305 -3.93 17.03 -20.54
N GLN A 306 -5.15 16.48 -20.55
CA GLN A 306 -6.38 17.30 -20.56
C GLN A 306 -6.48 18.18 -19.31
N CYS A 307 -6.06 17.69 -18.14
CA CYS A 307 -6.05 18.49 -16.91
C CYS A 307 -5.02 19.63 -16.94
N LEU A 308 -3.90 19.45 -17.65
CA LEU A 308 -2.91 20.52 -17.86
C LEU A 308 -3.42 21.58 -18.84
N GLU A 309 -4.25 21.19 -19.81
CA GLU A 309 -4.86 22.10 -20.79
C GLU A 309 -6.09 22.83 -20.21
N ILE A 310 -6.82 22.23 -19.27
CA ILE A 310 -8.08 22.73 -18.72
C ILE A 310 -7.95 22.91 -17.19
N PRO A 311 -7.60 24.11 -16.71
CA PRO A 311 -7.45 24.39 -15.28
C PRO A 311 -8.71 24.06 -14.49
N GLY A 312 -8.56 23.39 -13.34
CA GLY A 312 -9.67 23.00 -12.47
C GLY A 312 -10.28 21.63 -12.80
N LEU A 313 -9.99 21.05 -13.98
CA LEU A 313 -10.51 19.74 -14.36
C LEU A 313 -10.04 18.63 -13.41
N PHE A 314 -8.82 18.73 -12.89
CA PHE A 314 -8.29 17.75 -11.95
C PHE A 314 -8.99 17.75 -10.59
N ILE A 315 -9.47 18.91 -10.13
CA ILE A 315 -10.18 19.03 -8.85
C ILE A 315 -11.71 18.95 -9.02
N TYR A 316 -12.20 18.86 -10.24
CA TYR A 316 -13.62 18.65 -10.54
C TYR A 316 -14.13 17.34 -9.92
N ASP A 317 -15.33 17.42 -9.33
CA ASP A 317 -16.05 16.34 -8.68
C ASP A 317 -17.50 16.33 -9.19
N TYR A 318 -17.85 15.34 -10.01
CA TYR A 318 -19.18 15.20 -10.62
C TYR A 318 -20.33 15.08 -9.61
N THR A 319 -20.03 14.77 -8.34
CA THR A 319 -21.05 14.72 -7.28
C THR A 319 -21.41 16.11 -6.76
N ARG A 320 -20.58 17.12 -7.02
CA ARG A 320 -20.77 18.51 -6.62
C ARG A 320 -21.30 19.34 -7.80
N VAL A 321 -22.59 19.18 -8.09
CA VAL A 321 -23.26 19.79 -9.26
C VAL A 321 -23.13 21.32 -9.34
N LYS A 322 -22.82 22.01 -8.24
CA LYS A 322 -22.64 23.46 -8.21
C LYS A 322 -21.22 23.93 -8.59
N ASP A 323 -20.23 23.05 -8.57
CA ASP A 323 -18.85 23.41 -8.88
C ASP A 323 -18.67 23.49 -10.40
N THR A 324 -18.62 24.70 -10.96
CA THR A 324 -18.23 24.96 -12.36
C THR A 324 -16.72 25.10 -12.49
N LEU A 325 -16.15 24.87 -13.67
CA LEU A 325 -14.70 25.09 -13.89
C LEU A 325 -14.27 26.51 -13.52
N GLU A 326 -15.10 27.52 -13.82
CA GLU A 326 -14.87 28.91 -13.42
C GLU A 326 -14.79 29.08 -11.90
N SER A 327 -15.74 28.48 -11.17
CA SER A 327 -15.74 28.52 -9.69
C SER A 327 -14.51 27.83 -9.09
N LEU A 328 -13.95 26.84 -9.80
CA LEU A 328 -12.80 26.07 -9.37
C LEU A 328 -11.47 26.80 -9.58
N GLN A 329 -11.38 27.79 -10.48
CA GLN A 329 -10.14 28.52 -10.77
C GLN A 329 -9.54 29.25 -9.57
N SER A 330 -10.37 29.58 -8.57
CA SER A 330 -9.91 30.21 -7.32
C SER A 330 -9.40 29.23 -6.27
N LYS A 331 -9.51 27.91 -6.51
CA LYS A 331 -9.06 26.87 -5.58
C LYS A 331 -7.59 26.54 -5.78
N GLU A 332 -6.93 26.13 -4.70
CA GLU A 332 -5.56 25.61 -4.76
C GLU A 332 -5.48 24.26 -5.52
N ASN A 333 -4.30 23.94 -6.06
CA ASN A 333 -4.01 22.67 -6.76
C ASN A 333 -4.88 22.41 -8.00
N LEU A 334 -5.07 23.44 -8.84
CA LEU A 334 -5.85 23.38 -10.09
C LEU A 334 -5.40 22.27 -11.06
N PHE A 335 -4.12 21.90 -10.98
CA PHE A 335 -3.46 20.92 -11.82
C PHE A 335 -3.12 19.67 -11.02
N PRO A 336 -3.05 18.50 -11.68
CA PRO A 336 -2.54 17.30 -11.03
C PRO A 336 -1.11 17.55 -10.55
N PRO A 337 -0.70 16.98 -9.40
CA PRO A 337 0.71 16.86 -9.11
C PRO A 337 1.38 16.15 -10.28
N LEU A 338 2.44 16.74 -10.83
CA LEU A 338 3.27 16.01 -11.77
C LEU A 338 4.04 14.96 -10.97
N LEU A 339 4.10 13.73 -11.50
CA LEU A 339 5.04 12.77 -10.97
C LEU A 339 6.42 13.42 -11.08
N HIS A 340 7.01 13.80 -9.94
CA HIS A 340 8.28 14.53 -9.93
C HIS A 340 9.25 13.81 -10.88
N ASN A 341 9.96 14.60 -11.69
CA ASN A 341 10.93 14.20 -12.72
C ASN A 341 12.06 13.25 -12.22
N SER A 342 11.95 12.65 -11.04
CA SER A 342 12.79 11.59 -10.48
C SER A 342 12.87 10.34 -11.35
N TYR A 343 11.95 10.14 -12.31
CA TYR A 343 12.07 9.08 -13.31
C TYR A 343 12.76 9.58 -14.60
N ASN A 344 12.58 10.85 -14.99
CA ASN A 344 13.24 11.47 -16.15
C ASN A 344 14.70 11.90 -15.89
N LEU A 345 15.12 11.99 -14.63
CA LEU A 345 16.53 12.20 -14.26
C LEU A 345 17.45 11.04 -14.67
N LEU A 346 16.89 9.93 -15.16
CA LEU A 346 17.63 8.81 -15.76
C LEU A 346 18.20 9.14 -17.16
N GLU A 347 17.77 10.22 -17.82
CA GLU A 347 18.44 10.69 -19.05
C GLU A 347 19.74 11.46 -18.76
N LYS A 348 19.94 11.97 -17.54
CA LYS A 348 21.17 12.72 -17.19
C LYS A 348 22.39 11.81 -16.96
N ASP A 349 22.19 10.51 -16.80
CA ASP A 349 23.26 9.50 -16.70
C ASP A 349 23.57 8.83 -18.06
N GLY A 350 23.11 9.43 -19.18
CA GLY A 350 23.54 9.01 -20.52
C GLY A 350 22.82 7.78 -21.08
N ILE A 351 21.70 7.35 -20.50
CA ILE A 351 20.89 6.25 -21.04
C ILE A 351 19.72 6.85 -21.82
N SER A 352 19.83 6.77 -23.15
CA SER A 352 18.80 7.21 -24.10
C SER A 352 17.70 6.16 -24.25
N PHE A 353 16.44 6.55 -24.10
CA PHE A 353 15.23 5.74 -24.30
C PHE A 353 14.93 5.38 -25.78
N LYS A 354 15.94 5.24 -26.64
CA LYS A 354 15.77 4.93 -28.07
C LYS A 354 16.21 3.54 -28.52
N GLU A 355 16.63 2.64 -27.63
CA GLU A 355 17.11 1.30 -28.04
C GLU A 355 16.49 0.13 -27.26
N SER A 356 15.16 0.11 -27.11
CA SER A 356 14.43 -1.11 -26.69
C SER A 356 13.32 -1.46 -27.69
N LYS A 357 13.71 -1.62 -28.95
CA LYS A 357 13.09 -2.65 -29.81
C LYS A 357 13.99 -3.88 -29.75
N ILE A 358 13.37 -5.07 -29.74
CA ILE A 358 13.97 -6.43 -29.67
C ILE A 358 14.11 -6.86 -28.19
N LEU A 359 13.26 -7.74 -27.63
CA LEU A 359 13.03 -9.13 -28.01
C LEU A 359 11.57 -9.56 -27.73
N ILE A 360 10.80 -9.78 -28.80
CA ILE A 360 9.81 -10.85 -28.84
C ILE A 360 10.39 -11.87 -29.83
N ASN A 361 10.88 -12.98 -29.28
CA ASN A 361 10.88 -14.32 -29.86
C ASN A 361 11.07 -15.31 -28.72
#